data_AF-A0A5E7J7F0-F1
#
_entry.id   AF-A0A5E7J7F0-F1
#
_cell.length_a   1.000
_cell.length_b   1.000
_cell.length_c   1.000
_cell.angle_alpha   90.00
_cell.angle_beta   90.00
_cell.angle_gamma   90.00
#
_symmetry.space_group_name_H-M   'P 1'
#
loop_
_entity.id
_entity.type
_entity.pdbx_description
1 polymer ?
#
loop_
_entity_poly.entity_id
_entity_poly.type
_entity_poly.pdbx_seq_one_letter_code
_entity_poly.pdbx_strand_id
1 'polypeptide(L)'
;MHRRHLLNLILASAAFALPFSACATQIRSARLWRSDKKLRLVFDLTGPVHYKIFTLSAPERLIIDVSGASLNGDFSHLALNGTVIRSIRSGPFGQGDTRIVLDLSNPVLPNSFLLAPQDGQSHRLVLDLVNEKSSTTAPMVPRETPTIGIHPKRDIIVVVDPGHGGKDPGAVGAKGEREKDVVLAIAQLLAKRLKKEKGFDVKLVRNDDFFVPLRKRVEIARQHKADMFISVHADAAPRLTASGASVYCLSEGGATSATARFMAQRENGADLLGATSLLNLKDKDPMLAGVILDMSMSATIAASLQLGNTVLGSLAGITTLHQKRVEQAGFAVLKSPDVPSILVETGFISNVRDSQRLVTARHQQAVANGLFEGLQRYFEKNPPIDSYLAWQQEQQMARV
;
A
#
# COMPACT_ATOMS: atom_id res chain seq x y z
N MET A 1 -68.96 17.62 -9.18
CA MET A 1 -67.50 17.70 -9.43
C MET A 1 -66.82 16.46 -8.85
N HIS A 2 -65.76 15.97 -9.48
CA HIS A 2 -64.91 14.81 -9.07
C HIS A 2 -65.31 13.39 -9.52
N ARG A 3 -65.35 13.16 -10.84
CA ARG A 3 -65.14 11.82 -11.44
C ARG A 3 -64.04 11.77 -12.51
N ARG A 4 -63.36 12.89 -12.78
CA ARG A 4 -62.34 13.01 -13.84
C ARG A 4 -60.88 12.98 -13.36
N HIS A 5 -60.63 12.94 -12.04
CA HIS A 5 -59.26 12.89 -11.51
C HIS A 5 -58.75 11.48 -11.16
N LEU A 6 -59.60 10.44 -11.18
CA LEU A 6 -59.17 9.09 -10.84
C LEU A 6 -58.47 8.34 -12.00
N LEU A 7 -58.67 8.78 -13.25
CA LEU A 7 -58.09 8.13 -14.43
C LEU A 7 -56.65 8.60 -14.76
N ASN A 8 -56.21 9.74 -14.23
CA ASN A 8 -54.82 10.20 -14.40
C ASN A 8 -53.85 9.63 -13.36
N LEU A 9 -54.32 8.84 -12.38
CA LEU A 9 -53.48 8.19 -11.37
C LEU A 9 -53.10 6.74 -11.72
N ILE A 10 -53.63 6.18 -12.81
CA ILE A 10 -53.31 4.79 -13.24
C ILE A 10 -52.30 4.77 -14.40
N LEU A 11 -52.02 5.90 -15.05
CA LEU A 11 -50.99 5.99 -16.10
C LEU A 11 -49.59 6.41 -15.60
N ALA A 12 -49.43 6.68 -14.29
CA ALA A 12 -48.14 7.02 -13.69
C ALA A 12 -47.44 5.84 -12.98
N SER A 13 -48.01 4.63 -13.01
CA SER A 13 -47.47 3.41 -12.38
C SER A 13 -46.84 2.41 -13.36
N ALA A 14 -46.71 2.78 -14.64
CA ALA A 14 -45.90 2.06 -15.62
C ALA A 14 -44.56 2.76 -15.88
N ALA A 15 -43.93 3.30 -14.83
CA ALA A 15 -42.50 3.59 -14.87
C ALA A 15 -41.76 2.25 -14.84
N PHE A 16 -41.46 1.74 -16.04
CA PHE A 16 -40.46 0.73 -16.36
C PHE A 16 -39.56 0.37 -15.16
N ALA A 17 -39.96 -0.66 -14.40
CA ALA A 17 -38.97 -1.48 -13.72
C ALA A 17 -38.27 -2.29 -14.82
N LEU A 18 -37.31 -1.67 -15.49
CA LEU A 18 -36.34 -2.44 -16.26
C LEU A 18 -35.74 -3.44 -15.27
N PRO A 19 -35.85 -4.75 -15.51
CA PRO A 19 -35.09 -5.69 -14.71
C PRO A 19 -33.63 -5.31 -14.95
N PHE A 20 -32.95 -4.79 -13.94
CA PHE A 20 -31.50 -4.85 -13.92
C PHE A 20 -31.18 -6.35 -13.88
N SER A 21 -31.06 -6.95 -15.06
CA SER A 21 -30.41 -8.23 -15.19
C SER A 21 -28.99 -8.01 -14.67
N ALA A 22 -28.76 -8.41 -13.42
CA ALA A 22 -27.42 -8.60 -12.91
C ALA A 22 -26.80 -9.73 -13.73
N CYS A 23 -26.21 -9.40 -14.88
CA CYS A 23 -25.39 -10.35 -15.61
C CYS A 23 -24.25 -10.75 -14.68
N ALA A 24 -24.12 -12.05 -14.42
CA ALA A 24 -22.95 -12.59 -13.74
C ALA A 24 -21.70 -12.11 -14.48
N THR A 25 -20.70 -11.63 -13.72
CA THR A 25 -19.43 -11.19 -14.30
C THR A 25 -18.82 -12.36 -15.09
N GLN A 26 -18.26 -12.09 -16.26
CA GLN A 26 -17.61 -13.13 -17.06
C GLN A 26 -16.10 -12.97 -17.03
N ILE A 27 -15.40 -14.07 -16.84
CA ILE A 27 -13.96 -14.19 -17.10
C ILE A 27 -13.80 -14.51 -18.59
N ARG A 28 -13.35 -13.53 -19.38
CA ARG A 28 -13.35 -13.59 -20.85
C ARG A 28 -12.06 -14.11 -21.46
N SER A 29 -10.94 -13.70 -20.91
CA SER A 29 -9.62 -14.06 -21.42
C SER A 29 -8.62 -14.02 -20.30
N ALA A 30 -7.51 -14.71 -20.52
CA ALA A 30 -6.32 -14.57 -19.71
C ALA A 30 -5.16 -14.14 -20.60
N ARG A 31 -4.27 -13.33 -20.05
CA ARG A 31 -3.05 -12.87 -20.70
C ARG A 31 -1.87 -13.16 -19.80
N LEU A 32 -0.81 -13.72 -20.39
CA LEU A 32 0.40 -14.04 -19.67
C LEU A 32 1.52 -13.11 -20.14
N TRP A 33 2.10 -12.38 -19.20
CA TRP A 33 3.26 -11.54 -19.45
C TRP A 33 4.45 -12.07 -18.67
N ARG A 34 5.58 -12.19 -19.37
CA ARG A 34 6.84 -12.65 -18.79
C ARG A 34 7.78 -11.47 -18.59
N SER A 35 8.43 -11.44 -17.44
CA SER A 35 9.58 -10.59 -17.17
C SER A 35 10.66 -11.45 -16.52
N ASP A 36 11.88 -10.93 -16.45
CA ASP A 36 13.04 -11.67 -15.91
C ASP A 36 12.86 -12.11 -14.44
N LYS A 37 11.97 -11.44 -13.68
CA LYS A 37 11.80 -11.67 -12.23
C LYS A 37 10.41 -12.15 -11.80
N LYS A 38 9.39 -11.99 -12.65
CA LYS A 38 8.01 -12.36 -12.32
C LYS A 38 7.21 -12.78 -13.54
N LEU A 39 6.28 -13.69 -13.32
CA LEU A 39 5.27 -14.09 -14.29
C LEU A 39 3.95 -13.40 -13.91
N ARG A 40 3.41 -12.56 -14.79
CA ARG A 40 2.13 -11.89 -14.57
C ARG A 40 1.04 -12.58 -15.37
N LEU A 41 -0.01 -13.02 -14.69
CA LEU A 41 -1.24 -13.57 -15.27
C LEU A 41 -2.37 -12.56 -15.04
N VAL A 42 -3.02 -12.11 -16.11
CA VAL A 42 -4.11 -11.13 -16.05
C VAL A 42 -5.37 -11.77 -16.60
N PHE A 43 -6.44 -11.80 -15.80
CA PHE A 43 -7.77 -12.20 -16.25
C PHE A 43 -8.61 -10.97 -16.58
N ASP A 44 -9.20 -10.96 -17.77
CA ASP A 44 -10.11 -9.90 -18.22
C ASP A 44 -11.54 -10.24 -17.79
N LEU A 45 -12.17 -9.31 -17.09
CA LEU A 45 -13.46 -9.46 -16.44
C LEU A 45 -14.45 -8.42 -16.99
N THR A 46 -15.71 -8.80 -17.16
CA THR A 46 -16.77 -7.86 -17.58
C THR A 46 -17.31 -6.98 -16.46
N GLY A 47 -16.92 -7.25 -15.22
CA GLY A 47 -17.48 -6.63 -14.02
C GLY A 47 -16.59 -6.84 -12.80
N PRO A 48 -16.95 -6.24 -11.65
CA PRO A 48 -16.25 -6.48 -10.40
C PRO A 48 -16.47 -7.91 -9.91
N VAL A 49 -15.50 -8.44 -9.17
CA VAL A 49 -15.54 -9.78 -8.55
C VAL A 49 -14.95 -9.73 -7.15
N HIS A 50 -15.32 -10.70 -6.31
CA HIS A 50 -14.55 -11.03 -5.12
C HIS A 50 -13.72 -12.28 -5.41
N TYR A 51 -12.56 -12.40 -4.78
CA TYR A 51 -11.72 -13.57 -5.00
C TYR A 51 -10.92 -13.95 -3.75
N LYS A 52 -10.54 -15.23 -3.67
CA LYS A 52 -9.67 -15.78 -2.64
C LYS A 52 -8.53 -16.55 -3.31
N ILE A 53 -7.31 -16.34 -2.83
CA ILE A 53 -6.12 -17.05 -3.30
C ILE A 53 -5.48 -17.81 -2.15
N PHE A 54 -5.07 -19.04 -2.43
CA PHE A 54 -4.27 -19.84 -1.52
C PHE A 54 -3.45 -20.87 -2.30
N THR A 55 -2.35 -21.34 -1.70
CA THR A 55 -1.48 -22.37 -2.27
C THR A 55 -1.75 -23.73 -1.64
N LEU A 56 -1.47 -24.80 -2.39
CA LEU A 56 -1.42 -26.17 -1.88
C LEU A 56 -0.06 -26.78 -2.24
N SER A 57 0.51 -27.54 -1.32
CA SER A 57 1.71 -28.35 -1.54
C SER A 57 1.34 -29.79 -1.88
N ALA A 58 2.24 -30.52 -2.56
CA ALA A 58 2.09 -31.93 -2.92
C ALA A 58 0.83 -32.28 -3.79
N PRO A 59 0.76 -31.88 -5.07
CA PRO A 59 1.71 -31.06 -5.82
C PRO A 59 1.48 -29.56 -5.61
N GLU A 60 2.50 -28.75 -5.93
CA GLU A 60 2.46 -27.28 -5.87
C GLU A 60 1.35 -26.73 -6.76
N ARG A 61 0.39 -26.04 -6.15
CA ARG A 61 -0.76 -25.47 -6.84
C ARG A 61 -1.11 -24.10 -6.28
N LEU A 62 -1.53 -23.20 -7.15
CA LEU A 62 -2.19 -21.96 -6.77
C LEU A 62 -3.68 -22.06 -7.11
N ILE A 63 -4.53 -21.86 -6.11
CA ILE A 63 -5.98 -21.88 -6.26
C ILE A 63 -6.50 -20.45 -6.18
N ILE A 64 -7.38 -20.10 -7.13
CA ILE A 64 -8.06 -18.83 -7.22
C ILE A 64 -9.56 -19.12 -7.28
N ASP A 65 -10.26 -18.82 -6.20
CA ASP A 65 -11.71 -18.88 -6.16
C ASP A 65 -12.25 -17.50 -6.50
N VAL A 66 -12.99 -17.38 -7.60
CA VAL A 66 -13.57 -16.12 -8.07
C VAL A 66 -15.07 -16.19 -7.88
N SER A 67 -15.60 -15.36 -6.98
CA SER A 67 -17.01 -15.34 -6.64
C SER A 67 -17.81 -14.38 -7.51
N GLY A 68 -19.01 -14.82 -7.90
CA GLY A 68 -19.92 -14.06 -8.75
C GLY A 68 -19.46 -13.92 -10.20
N ALA A 69 -18.59 -14.84 -10.66
CA ALA A 69 -18.14 -14.86 -12.03
C ALA A 69 -18.12 -16.25 -12.66
N SER A 70 -18.60 -16.34 -13.90
CA SER A 70 -18.51 -17.54 -14.73
C SER A 70 -17.39 -17.43 -15.76
N LEU A 71 -16.76 -18.56 -16.06
CA LEU A 71 -15.76 -18.64 -17.11
C LEU A 71 -16.41 -18.74 -18.49
N ASN A 72 -16.05 -17.84 -19.39
CA ASN A 72 -16.41 -17.88 -20.81
C ASN A 72 -15.16 -17.83 -21.73
N GLY A 73 -13.97 -17.75 -21.14
CA GLY A 73 -12.70 -17.69 -21.85
C GLY A 73 -12.00 -19.04 -22.00
N ASP A 74 -11.21 -19.18 -23.06
CA ASP A 74 -10.26 -20.29 -23.23
C ASP A 74 -8.84 -19.83 -22.85
N PHE A 75 -8.17 -20.64 -22.04
CA PHE A 75 -6.80 -20.40 -21.57
C PHE A 75 -5.77 -21.31 -22.26
N SER A 76 -6.21 -22.22 -23.13
CA SER A 76 -5.35 -23.19 -23.83
C SER A 76 -4.27 -22.52 -24.68
N HIS A 77 -4.55 -21.31 -25.18
CA HIS A 77 -3.66 -20.52 -26.03
C HIS A 77 -2.49 -19.85 -25.30
N LEU A 78 -2.44 -19.89 -23.96
CA LEU A 78 -1.37 -19.27 -23.20
C LEU A 78 -0.04 -20.01 -23.38
N ALA A 79 1.03 -19.27 -23.67
CA ALA A 79 2.37 -19.82 -23.81
C ALA A 79 3.00 -20.14 -22.45
N LEU A 80 2.68 -21.32 -21.90
CA LEU A 80 3.13 -21.76 -20.57
C LEU A 80 4.57 -22.32 -20.56
N ASN A 81 5.13 -22.65 -21.73
CA ASN A 81 6.46 -23.27 -21.85
C ASN A 81 7.57 -22.40 -21.22
N GLY A 82 8.36 -23.02 -20.34
CA GLY A 82 9.45 -22.34 -19.62
C GLY A 82 8.96 -21.36 -18.54
N THR A 83 7.69 -21.40 -18.15
CA THR A 83 7.14 -20.63 -17.03
C THR A 83 7.00 -21.50 -15.78
N VAL A 84 6.68 -20.88 -14.63
CA VAL A 84 6.39 -21.63 -13.39
C VAL A 84 5.04 -22.36 -13.43
N ILE A 85 4.15 -22.00 -14.37
CA ILE A 85 2.85 -22.63 -14.53
C ILE A 85 3.00 -23.80 -15.51
N ARG A 86 2.69 -25.01 -15.06
CA ARG A 86 2.65 -26.23 -15.88
C ARG A 86 1.33 -26.38 -16.63
N SER A 87 0.23 -26.09 -15.95
CA SER A 87 -1.11 -26.17 -16.53
C SER A 87 -2.04 -25.18 -15.83
N ILE A 88 -3.10 -24.79 -16.54
CA ILE A 88 -4.19 -24.00 -15.99
C ILE A 88 -5.46 -24.82 -16.16
N ARG A 89 -6.15 -25.08 -15.05
CA ARG A 89 -7.45 -25.74 -15.02
C ARG A 89 -8.47 -24.78 -14.45
N SER A 90 -9.69 -24.87 -14.92
CA SER A 90 -10.76 -24.03 -14.42
C SER A 90 -12.11 -24.71 -14.56
N GLY A 91 -13.03 -24.38 -13.66
CA GLY A 91 -14.37 -24.95 -13.68
C GLY A 91 -15.30 -24.28 -12.68
N PRO A 92 -16.61 -24.57 -12.79
CA PRO A 92 -17.59 -24.08 -11.83
C PRO A 92 -17.26 -24.60 -10.42
N PHE A 93 -17.42 -23.73 -9.44
CA PHE A 93 -17.23 -24.03 -8.02
C PHE A 93 -18.37 -23.37 -7.25
N GLY A 94 -19.13 -24.11 -6.44
CA GLY A 94 -20.31 -23.54 -5.76
C GLY A 94 -21.39 -23.01 -6.72
N GLN A 95 -22.20 -22.05 -6.27
CA GLN A 95 -23.25 -21.43 -7.08
C GLN A 95 -22.79 -20.08 -7.65
N GLY A 96 -22.45 -20.06 -8.94
CA GLY A 96 -22.08 -18.82 -9.65
C GLY A 96 -20.62 -18.40 -9.51
N ASP A 97 -19.77 -19.24 -8.91
CA ASP A 97 -18.35 -18.98 -8.75
C ASP A 97 -17.52 -19.88 -9.69
N THR A 98 -16.30 -19.43 -9.99
CA THR A 98 -15.32 -20.17 -10.80
C THR A 98 -14.08 -20.42 -9.98
N ARG A 99 -13.61 -21.66 -9.95
CA ARG A 99 -12.28 -22.01 -9.43
C ARG A 99 -11.30 -22.13 -10.57
N ILE A 100 -10.18 -21.43 -10.46
CA ILE A 100 -9.02 -21.56 -11.35
C ILE A 100 -7.87 -22.17 -10.54
N VAL A 101 -7.21 -23.16 -11.12
CA VAL A 101 -6.11 -23.92 -10.52
C VAL A 101 -4.91 -23.82 -11.45
N LEU A 102 -3.83 -23.26 -10.95
CA LEU A 102 -2.54 -23.27 -11.62
C LEU A 102 -1.70 -24.41 -11.03
N ASP A 103 -1.36 -25.40 -11.83
CA ASP A 103 -0.39 -26.41 -11.42
C ASP A 103 1.01 -25.83 -11.61
N LEU A 104 1.85 -25.85 -10.58
CA LEU A 104 3.12 -25.13 -10.55
C LEU A 104 4.32 -26.09 -10.60
N SER A 105 5.43 -25.64 -11.17
CA SER A 105 6.69 -26.39 -11.16
C SER A 105 7.47 -26.27 -9.85
N ASN A 106 7.21 -25.23 -9.07
CA ASN A 106 7.86 -24.91 -7.81
C ASN A 106 6.99 -23.93 -7.00
N PRO A 107 7.23 -23.80 -5.68
CA PRO A 107 6.51 -22.83 -4.85
C PRO A 107 6.66 -21.39 -5.36
N VAL A 108 5.58 -20.61 -5.23
CA VAL A 108 5.52 -19.20 -5.60
C VAL A 108 4.85 -18.39 -4.51
N LEU A 109 5.26 -17.12 -4.40
CA LEU A 109 4.54 -16.11 -3.62
C LEU A 109 3.60 -15.35 -4.56
N PRO A 110 2.28 -15.57 -4.45
CA PRO A 110 1.31 -14.85 -5.27
C PRO A 110 1.10 -13.44 -4.70
N ASN A 111 1.23 -12.41 -5.53
CA ASN A 111 0.69 -11.08 -5.28
C ASN A 111 -0.49 -10.85 -6.22
N SER A 112 -1.61 -10.31 -5.73
CA SER A 112 -2.81 -10.15 -6.55
C SER A 112 -3.57 -8.88 -6.23
N PHE A 113 -4.21 -8.30 -7.25
CA PHE A 113 -5.03 -7.10 -7.11
C PHE A 113 -6.05 -6.99 -8.26
N LEU A 114 -7.11 -6.21 -8.04
CA LEU A 114 -8.11 -5.88 -9.05
C LEU A 114 -7.82 -4.50 -9.65
N LEU A 115 -8.01 -4.36 -10.96
CA LEU A 115 -8.04 -3.09 -11.65
C LEU A 115 -9.47 -2.78 -12.10
N ALA A 116 -9.94 -1.58 -11.77
CA ALA A 116 -11.19 -1.04 -12.29
C ALA A 116 -11.05 -0.74 -13.81
N PRO A 117 -12.17 -0.66 -14.54
CA PRO A 117 -12.15 -0.32 -15.96
C PRO A 117 -11.62 1.12 -16.13
N GLN A 118 -10.68 1.29 -17.05
CA GLN A 118 -10.05 2.56 -17.37
C GLN A 118 -9.65 2.58 -18.85
N ASP A 119 -9.88 3.71 -19.52
CA ASP A 119 -9.49 3.96 -20.92
C ASP A 119 -9.93 2.86 -21.91
N GLY A 120 -11.19 2.42 -21.81
CA GLY A 120 -11.78 1.40 -22.67
C GLY A 120 -11.41 -0.04 -22.33
N GLN A 121 -10.56 -0.26 -21.32
CA GLN A 121 -10.24 -1.60 -20.80
C GLN A 121 -11.26 -2.03 -19.75
N SER A 122 -11.61 -3.32 -19.73
CA SER A 122 -12.55 -3.89 -18.78
C SER A 122 -11.92 -4.10 -17.39
N HIS A 123 -12.71 -4.57 -16.42
CA HIS A 123 -12.19 -5.00 -15.12
C HIS A 123 -11.10 -6.06 -15.31
N ARG A 124 -10.08 -6.08 -14.45
CA ARG A 124 -9.00 -7.08 -14.53
C ARG A 124 -8.64 -7.63 -13.15
N LEU A 125 -8.42 -8.93 -13.07
CA LEU A 125 -7.77 -9.58 -11.93
C LEU A 125 -6.32 -9.89 -12.32
N VAL A 126 -5.37 -9.26 -11.64
CA VAL A 126 -3.94 -9.41 -11.91
C VAL A 126 -3.31 -10.29 -10.84
N LEU A 127 -2.54 -11.30 -11.26
CA LEU A 127 -1.71 -12.13 -10.41
C LEU A 127 -0.25 -12.01 -10.85
N ASP A 128 0.60 -11.55 -9.95
CA ASP A 128 2.06 -11.60 -10.06
C ASP A 128 2.57 -12.83 -9.30
N LEU A 129 3.17 -13.76 -10.03
CA LEU A 129 3.80 -14.96 -9.48
C LEU A 129 5.31 -14.75 -9.42
N VAL A 130 5.84 -14.69 -8.20
CA VAL A 130 7.27 -14.63 -7.93
C VAL A 130 7.70 -15.98 -7.37
N ASN A 131 8.77 -16.56 -7.92
CA ASN A 131 9.32 -17.80 -7.41
C ASN A 131 9.82 -17.60 -5.97
N GLU A 132 9.44 -18.46 -5.01
CA GLU A 132 9.94 -18.37 -3.63
C GLU A 132 11.47 -18.42 -3.58
N LYS A 133 12.11 -19.18 -4.47
CA LYS A 133 13.58 -19.23 -4.56
C LYS A 133 14.21 -17.98 -5.21
N SER A 134 13.42 -17.18 -5.93
CA SER A 134 13.84 -15.86 -6.44
C SER A 134 13.38 -14.71 -5.55
N SER A 135 12.69 -15.00 -4.43
CA SER A 135 12.16 -13.98 -3.51
C SER A 135 13.22 -13.28 -2.63
N THR A 136 14.51 -13.51 -2.88
CA THR A 136 15.61 -12.71 -2.31
C THR A 136 15.86 -11.39 -3.04
N THR A 137 15.11 -11.05 -4.09
CA THR A 137 15.22 -9.73 -4.72
C THR A 137 13.86 -9.17 -5.14
N ALA A 138 13.38 -8.19 -4.37
CA ALA A 138 12.37 -7.21 -4.80
C ALA A 138 12.82 -6.52 -6.13
N PRO A 139 11.90 -5.91 -6.91
CA PRO A 139 12.19 -5.41 -8.24
C PRO A 139 13.17 -4.23 -8.22
N MET A 140 14.45 -4.55 -8.34
CA MET A 140 15.50 -3.61 -8.76
C MET A 140 15.25 -3.24 -10.23
N VAL A 141 15.19 -1.93 -10.48
CA VAL A 141 15.37 -1.21 -11.75
C VAL A 141 16.47 -1.90 -12.60
N PRO A 142 16.38 -1.90 -13.95
CA PRO A 142 17.28 -2.66 -14.82
C PRO A 142 18.74 -2.64 -14.39
N ARG A 143 19.30 -3.84 -14.31
CA ARG A 143 20.68 -4.17 -13.95
C ARG A 143 21.61 -3.57 -15.01
N GLU A 144 22.19 -2.42 -14.72
CA GLU A 144 23.54 -2.15 -15.20
C GLU A 144 24.48 -3.03 -14.37
N THR A 145 25.15 -3.96 -15.04
CA THR A 145 26.30 -4.68 -14.47
C THR A 145 27.24 -3.62 -13.89
N PRO A 146 27.67 -3.71 -12.62
CA PRO A 146 28.71 -2.81 -12.15
C PRO A 146 29.95 -3.06 -13.00
N THR A 147 30.27 -2.08 -13.84
CA THR A 147 31.64 -1.86 -14.30
C THR A 147 32.53 -1.94 -13.07
N ILE A 148 33.62 -2.70 -13.16
CA ILE A 148 34.69 -2.82 -12.16
C ILE A 148 34.96 -1.43 -11.55
N GLY A 149 34.39 -1.17 -10.39
CA GLY A 149 34.25 0.16 -9.81
C GLY A 149 33.99 0.05 -8.33
N ILE A 150 34.53 0.99 -7.56
CA ILE A 150 34.41 1.04 -6.09
C ILE A 150 32.92 1.14 -5.74
N HIS A 151 32.42 0.18 -4.95
CA HIS A 151 31.05 0.20 -4.45
C HIS A 151 30.77 1.56 -3.76
N PRO A 152 29.69 2.30 -4.11
CA PRO A 152 29.48 3.68 -3.63
C PRO A 152 29.36 3.81 -2.11
N LYS A 153 28.76 2.80 -1.45
CA LYS A 153 28.57 2.73 0.01
C LYS A 153 27.83 3.96 0.55
N ARG A 154 26.86 4.48 -0.23
CA ARG A 154 26.09 5.64 0.21
C ARG A 154 25.20 5.28 1.40
N ASP A 155 24.79 6.29 2.14
CA ASP A 155 23.79 6.11 3.17
C ASP A 155 22.39 5.91 2.56
N ILE A 156 21.56 5.14 3.26
CA ILE A 156 20.13 4.99 2.98
C ILE A 156 19.42 6.24 3.50
N ILE A 157 18.72 6.94 2.62
CA ILE A 157 18.06 8.21 2.94
C ILE A 157 16.62 7.92 3.38
N VAL A 158 16.34 8.08 4.66
CA VAL A 158 14.99 7.98 5.24
C VAL A 158 14.40 9.38 5.39
N VAL A 159 13.23 9.62 4.80
CA VAL A 159 12.49 10.87 5.06
C VAL A 159 11.39 10.59 6.08
N VAL A 160 11.47 11.28 7.20
CA VAL A 160 10.53 11.17 8.32
C VAL A 160 9.62 12.40 8.30
N ASP A 161 8.33 12.15 8.25
CA ASP A 161 7.30 13.18 8.23
C ASP A 161 6.50 13.18 9.54
N PRO A 162 6.74 14.14 10.44
CA PRO A 162 5.84 14.36 11.55
C PRO A 162 4.54 15.01 11.05
N GLY A 163 3.42 14.27 11.17
CA GLY A 163 2.08 14.71 10.75
C GLY A 163 1.68 16.09 11.28
N HIS A 164 0.76 16.77 10.58
CA HIS A 164 0.20 18.07 10.99
C HIS A 164 1.26 19.18 11.17
N GLY A 165 1.02 20.16 12.03
CA GLY A 165 1.96 21.24 12.37
C GLY A 165 1.39 22.64 12.17
N GLY A 166 1.92 23.61 12.91
CA GLY A 166 1.48 24.99 12.91
C GLY A 166 -0.01 25.11 13.27
N LYS A 167 -0.79 25.60 12.32
CA LYS A 167 -2.24 25.80 12.47
C LYS A 167 -3.06 24.52 12.52
N ASP A 168 -2.50 23.40 12.07
CA ASP A 168 -3.14 22.10 12.16
C ASP A 168 -2.62 21.38 13.42
N PRO A 169 -3.41 21.28 14.50
CA PRO A 169 -3.01 20.57 15.71
C PRO A 169 -3.03 19.05 15.55
N GLY A 170 -3.63 18.53 14.48
CA GLY A 170 -4.07 17.15 14.38
C GLY A 170 -5.14 16.82 15.41
N ALA A 171 -5.23 15.56 15.80
CA ALA A 171 -6.09 15.12 16.88
C ALA A 171 -5.73 15.77 18.23
N VAL A 172 -6.75 16.12 19.01
CA VAL A 172 -6.57 16.69 20.36
C VAL A 172 -7.14 15.74 21.40
N GLY A 173 -6.30 15.38 22.37
CA GLY A 173 -6.64 14.53 23.51
C GLY A 173 -7.54 15.23 24.54
N ALA A 174 -8.10 14.44 25.45
CA ALA A 174 -9.07 14.92 26.44
C ALA A 174 -8.51 15.99 27.40
N LYS A 175 -7.19 16.08 27.58
CA LYS A 175 -6.53 17.10 28.43
C LYS A 175 -5.83 18.17 27.60
N GLY A 176 -6.09 18.24 26.30
CA GLY A 176 -5.49 19.21 25.39
C GLY A 176 -4.12 18.78 24.83
N GLU A 177 -3.75 17.50 24.96
CA GLU A 177 -2.58 16.95 24.27
C GLU A 177 -2.80 17.06 22.76
N ARG A 178 -1.81 17.56 22.01
CA ARG A 178 -1.95 17.75 20.56
C ARG A 178 -1.09 16.75 19.82
N GLU A 179 -1.67 16.09 18.82
CA GLU A 179 -0.97 15.12 17.99
C GLU A 179 0.30 15.70 17.38
N LYS A 180 0.24 16.92 16.83
CA LYS A 180 1.39 17.57 16.19
C LYS A 180 2.65 17.66 17.07
N ASP A 181 2.48 17.74 18.40
CA ASP A 181 3.57 17.84 19.38
C ASP A 181 4.17 16.46 19.64
N VAL A 182 3.30 15.46 19.84
CA VAL A 182 3.69 14.05 20.07
C VAL A 182 4.46 13.51 18.88
N VAL A 183 3.93 13.69 17.67
CA VAL A 183 4.52 13.11 16.46
C VAL A 183 5.83 13.79 16.09
N LEU A 184 5.96 15.10 16.36
CA LEU A 184 7.24 15.82 16.20
C LEU A 184 8.30 15.27 17.14
N ALA A 185 7.97 15.07 18.42
CA ALA A 185 8.90 14.50 19.39
C ALA A 185 9.36 13.09 18.99
N ILE A 186 8.44 12.22 18.57
CA ILE A 186 8.77 10.86 18.10
C ILE A 186 9.65 10.92 16.84
N ALA A 187 9.31 11.78 15.87
CA ALA A 187 10.08 11.92 14.64
C ALA A 187 11.50 12.44 14.90
N GLN A 188 11.69 13.38 15.81
CA GLN A 188 13.02 13.87 16.22
C GLN A 188 13.85 12.78 16.91
N LEU A 189 13.22 11.97 17.76
CA LEU A 189 13.89 10.83 18.41
C LEU A 189 14.28 9.76 17.38
N LEU A 190 13.41 9.45 16.42
CA LEU A 190 13.71 8.54 15.31
C LEU A 190 14.87 9.07 14.46
N ALA A 191 14.83 10.36 14.09
CA ALA A 191 15.91 10.99 13.34
C ALA A 191 17.24 10.93 14.11
N LYS A 192 17.23 11.18 15.41
CA LYS A 192 18.43 11.05 16.26
C LYS A 192 18.95 9.61 16.31
N ARG A 193 18.06 8.61 16.31
CA ARG A 193 18.44 7.18 16.29
C ARG A 193 19.03 6.77 14.93
N LEU A 194 18.45 7.22 13.83
CA LEU A 194 18.93 6.98 12.46
C LEU A 194 20.31 7.59 12.23
N LYS A 195 20.53 8.87 12.62
CA LYS A 195 21.83 9.56 12.47
C LYS A 195 22.98 8.89 13.22
N LYS A 196 22.69 8.08 14.24
CA LYS A 196 23.71 7.35 15.00
C LYS A 196 24.12 6.03 14.32
N GLU A 197 23.30 5.55 13.39
CA GLU A 197 23.54 4.29 12.69
C GLU A 197 24.35 4.53 11.43
N LYS A 198 25.37 3.71 11.20
CA LYS A 198 26.18 3.81 9.98
C LYS A 198 25.39 3.25 8.80
N GLY A 199 25.45 3.92 7.66
CA GLY A 199 24.70 3.53 6.47
C GLY A 199 23.30 4.14 6.38
N PHE A 200 22.96 5.10 7.26
CA PHE A 200 21.68 5.81 7.26
C PHE A 200 21.88 7.33 7.31
N ASP A 201 21.11 8.04 6.50
CA ASP A 201 20.89 9.49 6.59
C ASP A 201 19.38 9.73 6.75
N VAL A 202 19.02 10.84 7.36
CA VAL A 202 17.62 11.18 7.65
C VAL A 202 17.34 12.64 7.39
N LYS A 203 16.21 12.90 6.73
CA LYS A 203 15.63 14.24 6.58
C LYS A 203 14.26 14.27 7.22
N LEU A 204 13.97 15.37 7.91
CA LEU A 204 12.65 15.62 8.48
C LEU A 204 11.89 16.54 7.54
N VAL A 205 10.62 16.24 7.26
CA VAL A 205 9.72 17.16 6.52
C VAL A 205 9.55 18.48 7.26
N ARG A 206 9.45 18.42 8.58
CA ARG A 206 9.51 19.57 9.50
C ARG A 206 10.26 19.19 10.76
N ASN A 207 11.01 20.14 11.30
CA ASN A 207 11.74 19.97 12.57
C ASN A 207 11.27 20.98 13.65
N ASP A 208 10.19 21.70 13.37
CA ASP A 208 9.58 22.67 14.27
C ASP A 208 8.06 22.72 14.01
N ASP A 209 7.33 23.55 14.76
CA ASP A 209 5.88 23.67 14.71
C ASP A 209 5.41 24.60 13.58
N PHE A 210 5.52 24.13 12.33
CA PHE A 210 4.95 24.80 11.16
C PHE A 210 4.17 23.82 10.28
N PHE A 211 3.19 24.36 9.55
CA PHE A 211 2.34 23.57 8.66
C PHE A 211 3.06 23.30 7.33
N VAL A 212 3.00 22.04 6.85
CA VAL A 212 3.46 21.63 5.52
C VAL A 212 2.30 20.96 4.78
N PRO A 213 1.90 21.45 3.58
CA PRO A 213 0.84 20.81 2.79
C PRO A 213 1.21 19.38 2.37
N LEU A 214 0.25 18.45 2.33
CA LEU A 214 0.50 17.02 2.09
C LEU A 214 1.30 16.76 0.81
N ARG A 215 0.95 17.43 -0.30
CA ARG A 215 1.71 17.34 -1.57
C ARG A 215 3.17 17.76 -1.40
N LYS A 216 3.41 18.80 -0.60
CA LYS A 216 4.77 19.30 -0.36
C LYS A 216 5.62 18.30 0.43
N ARG A 217 5.01 17.53 1.33
CA ARG A 217 5.69 16.47 2.09
C ARG A 217 6.22 15.37 1.16
N VAL A 218 5.39 14.95 0.20
CA VAL A 218 5.78 13.99 -0.85
C VAL A 218 6.90 14.56 -1.73
N GLU A 219 6.80 15.84 -2.13
CA GLU A 219 7.86 16.50 -2.91
C GLU A 219 9.19 16.50 -2.17
N ILE A 220 9.22 16.80 -0.87
CA ILE A 220 10.45 16.80 -0.06
C ILE A 220 11.11 15.42 -0.10
N ALA A 221 10.33 14.34 0.05
CA ALA A 221 10.85 12.98 -0.04
C ALA A 221 11.52 12.68 -1.38
N ARG A 222 10.86 13.08 -2.48
CA ARG A 222 11.38 12.87 -3.84
C ARG A 222 12.59 13.75 -4.14
N GLN A 223 12.59 15.01 -3.68
CA GLN A 223 13.72 15.94 -3.84
C GLN A 223 14.99 15.42 -3.17
N HIS A 224 14.85 14.77 -2.01
CA HIS A 224 15.96 14.13 -1.32
C HIS A 224 16.34 12.75 -1.85
N LYS A 225 15.65 12.25 -2.90
CA LYS A 225 15.84 10.89 -3.44
C LYS A 225 15.76 9.83 -2.33
N ALA A 226 14.75 9.96 -1.47
CA ALA A 226 14.58 9.09 -0.32
C ALA A 226 14.44 7.63 -0.76
N ASP A 227 15.13 6.72 -0.07
CA ASP A 227 14.93 5.27 -0.22
C ASP A 227 13.64 4.82 0.48
N MET A 228 13.15 5.62 1.43
CA MET A 228 11.79 5.47 1.97
C MET A 228 11.26 6.75 2.62
N PHE A 229 9.94 6.77 2.77
CA PHE A 229 9.19 7.79 3.48
C PHE A 229 8.34 7.18 4.60
N ILE A 230 8.35 7.80 5.77
CA ILE A 230 7.52 7.40 6.92
C ILE A 230 6.79 8.62 7.48
N SER A 231 5.45 8.61 7.40
CA SER A 231 4.58 9.57 8.07
C SER A 231 4.23 9.08 9.47
N VAL A 232 4.52 9.88 10.49
CA VAL A 232 4.27 9.55 11.91
C VAL A 232 3.03 10.32 12.38
N HIS A 233 2.04 9.58 12.85
CA HIS A 233 0.74 10.08 13.33
C HIS A 233 0.39 9.50 14.71
N ALA A 234 -0.58 10.11 15.37
CA ALA A 234 -1.18 9.67 16.62
C ALA A 234 -2.67 10.07 16.64
N ASP A 235 -3.40 9.66 15.61
CA ASP A 235 -4.70 10.20 15.23
C ASP A 235 -5.83 9.87 16.25
N ALA A 236 -7.07 10.23 15.92
CA ALA A 236 -8.26 9.88 16.67
C ALA A 236 -9.26 9.08 15.84
N ALA A 237 -9.67 7.94 16.37
CA ALA A 237 -10.70 7.11 15.77
C ALA A 237 -12.11 7.57 16.18
N PRO A 238 -13.15 7.21 15.39
CA PRO A 238 -14.54 7.52 15.74
C PRO A 238 -14.99 6.96 17.10
N ARG A 239 -14.38 5.83 17.52
CA ARG A 239 -14.61 5.22 18.83
C ARG A 239 -13.45 5.54 19.74
N LEU A 240 -13.71 6.19 20.87
CA LEU A 240 -12.71 6.52 21.90
C LEU A 240 -12.04 5.27 22.51
N THR A 241 -12.63 4.09 22.34
CA THR A 241 -12.09 2.80 22.80
C THR A 241 -11.03 2.21 21.85
N ALA A 242 -10.92 2.71 20.61
CA ALA A 242 -9.86 2.31 19.70
C ALA A 242 -8.51 2.69 20.32
N SER A 243 -7.57 1.74 20.35
CA SER A 243 -6.25 1.92 20.93
C SER A 243 -5.23 1.08 20.18
N GLY A 244 -3.96 1.42 20.35
CA GLY A 244 -2.84 0.70 19.79
C GLY A 244 -2.33 1.23 18.46
N ALA A 245 -1.16 0.74 18.07
CA ALA A 245 -0.50 1.17 16.84
C ALA A 245 -1.11 0.52 15.59
N SER A 246 -1.03 1.22 14.46
CA SER A 246 -1.39 0.73 13.13
C SER A 246 -0.38 1.20 12.10
N VAL A 247 -0.27 0.46 11.00
CA VAL A 247 0.53 0.89 9.84
C VAL A 247 -0.33 0.81 8.60
N TYR A 248 -0.26 1.85 7.77
CA TYR A 248 -1.00 2.01 6.54
C TYR A 248 -0.07 2.19 5.34
N CYS A 249 -0.49 1.67 4.19
CA CYS A 249 0.15 1.89 2.89
C CYS A 249 -0.87 2.46 1.89
N LEU A 250 -0.38 2.95 0.74
CA LEU A 250 -1.26 3.42 -0.31
C LEU A 250 -2.10 2.26 -0.91
N SER A 251 -3.37 2.54 -1.20
CA SER A 251 -4.18 1.77 -2.14
C SER A 251 -4.82 2.69 -3.17
N GLU A 252 -4.75 2.29 -4.44
CA GLU A 252 -5.44 2.94 -5.56
C GLU A 252 -6.81 2.30 -5.84
N GLY A 253 -7.01 1.04 -5.44
CA GLY A 253 -8.23 0.26 -5.69
C GLY A 253 -9.28 0.31 -4.57
N GLY A 254 -9.07 1.15 -3.56
CA GLY A 254 -9.98 1.30 -2.41
C GLY A 254 -9.40 0.80 -1.09
N ALA A 255 -10.03 1.21 0.01
CA ALA A 255 -9.53 0.93 1.35
C ALA A 255 -9.79 -0.52 1.79
N THR A 256 -8.85 -1.14 2.50
CA THR A 256 -8.94 -2.51 3.02
C THR A 256 -9.95 -2.66 4.16
N SER A 257 -10.31 -1.57 4.82
CA SER A 257 -11.34 -1.53 5.86
C SER A 257 -12.06 -0.18 5.88
N ALA A 258 -13.24 -0.14 6.52
CA ALA A 258 -13.95 1.10 6.79
C ALA A 258 -13.11 2.06 7.66
N THR A 259 -12.38 1.51 8.64
CA THR A 259 -11.44 2.27 9.47
C THR A 259 -10.33 2.90 8.62
N ALA A 260 -9.66 2.13 7.75
CA ALA A 260 -8.62 2.66 6.88
C ALA A 260 -9.15 3.77 5.94
N ARG A 261 -10.39 3.62 5.44
CA ARG A 261 -11.06 4.65 4.64
C ARG A 261 -11.27 5.92 5.43
N PHE A 262 -11.77 5.80 6.66
CA PHE A 262 -12.04 6.93 7.55
C PHE A 262 -10.74 7.68 7.87
N MET A 263 -9.67 6.95 8.25
CA MET A 263 -8.37 7.57 8.53
C MET A 263 -7.85 8.34 7.30
N ALA A 264 -7.88 7.72 6.11
CA ALA A 264 -7.43 8.42 4.90
C ALA A 264 -8.25 9.68 4.58
N GLN A 265 -9.57 9.66 4.79
CA GLN A 265 -10.41 10.84 4.57
C GLN A 265 -10.08 11.97 5.55
N ARG A 266 -9.84 11.61 6.82
CA ARG A 266 -9.49 12.55 7.88
C ARG A 266 -8.12 13.17 7.64
N GLU A 267 -7.10 12.36 7.38
CA GLU A 267 -5.74 12.83 7.11
C GLU A 267 -5.64 13.67 5.84
N ASN A 268 -6.38 13.31 4.79
CA ASN A 268 -6.46 14.13 3.59
C ASN A 268 -7.17 15.48 3.83
N GLY A 269 -7.98 15.60 4.88
CA GLY A 269 -8.66 16.83 5.27
C GLY A 269 -7.75 17.89 5.90
N ALA A 270 -6.55 17.53 6.36
CA ALA A 270 -5.57 18.45 6.96
C ALA A 270 -5.20 19.61 6.00
N ASP A 271 -5.10 19.34 4.71
CA ASP A 271 -4.83 20.36 3.69
C ASP A 271 -5.99 21.36 3.50
N LEU A 272 -7.24 20.98 3.79
CA LEU A 272 -8.38 21.88 3.67
C LEU A 272 -8.41 22.94 4.78
N LEU A 273 -7.94 22.59 5.97
CA LEU A 273 -7.64 23.56 7.06
C LEU A 273 -6.44 24.46 6.67
N GLY A 274 -5.58 23.93 5.79
CA GLY A 274 -4.52 24.60 5.04
C GLY A 274 -4.99 25.68 4.06
N ALA A 275 -6.14 25.47 3.40
CA ALA A 275 -6.46 26.05 2.10
C ALA A 275 -7.35 27.30 2.12
N THR A 276 -6.99 28.33 2.89
CA THR A 276 -7.45 29.71 2.61
C THR A 276 -6.62 30.41 1.53
N SER A 277 -5.68 29.71 0.90
CA SER A 277 -4.92 30.25 -0.22
C SER A 277 -4.35 29.14 -1.10
N LEU A 278 -4.53 29.35 -2.41
CA LEU A 278 -3.84 28.70 -3.53
C LEU A 278 -4.31 27.31 -3.92
N LEU A 279 -5.20 27.23 -4.91
CA LEU A 279 -5.07 26.24 -5.99
C LEU A 279 -5.61 26.81 -7.32
N ASN A 280 -4.73 27.48 -8.07
CA ASN A 280 -4.76 27.43 -9.53
C ASN A 280 -3.97 26.19 -9.95
N LEU A 281 -4.59 25.28 -10.69
CA LEU A 281 -3.92 24.11 -11.27
C LEU A 281 -4.08 24.19 -12.79
N LYS A 282 -2.97 24.30 -13.51
CA LYS A 282 -2.91 24.17 -14.96
C LYS A 282 -1.82 23.18 -15.37
N ASP A 283 -2.27 22.23 -16.20
CA ASP A 283 -1.61 21.52 -17.29
C ASP A 283 -0.38 20.63 -17.00
N LYS A 284 -0.50 19.33 -17.37
CA LYS A 284 0.20 18.72 -18.52
C LYS A 284 -0.29 17.29 -18.86
N ASP A 285 -0.07 16.94 -20.12
CA ASP A 285 -0.63 15.92 -21.02
C ASP A 285 -0.36 14.41 -20.65
N PRO A 286 -1.34 13.48 -20.73
CA PRO A 286 -1.14 12.06 -20.41
C PRO A 286 -1.44 11.11 -21.60
N MET A 287 -0.45 10.38 -22.13
CA MET A 287 -0.74 9.10 -22.82
C MET A 287 0.42 8.10 -23.01
N LEU A 288 1.70 8.49 -22.85
CA LEU A 288 2.81 7.51 -22.85
C LEU A 288 3.47 7.27 -21.48
N ALA A 289 3.11 8.05 -20.46
CA ALA A 289 3.67 7.92 -19.10
C ALA A 289 2.89 6.94 -18.21
N GLY A 290 1.65 6.57 -18.56
CA GLY A 290 0.74 5.82 -17.68
C GLY A 290 1.25 4.43 -17.30
N VAL A 291 1.71 3.62 -18.26
CA VAL A 291 2.10 2.23 -17.98
C VAL A 291 3.37 2.12 -17.14
N ILE A 292 4.39 2.96 -17.41
CA ILE A 292 5.64 2.98 -16.62
C ILE A 292 5.36 3.55 -15.22
N LEU A 293 4.52 4.58 -15.12
CA LEU A 293 4.10 5.15 -13.85
C LEU A 293 3.32 4.14 -13.01
N ASP A 294 2.35 3.43 -13.58
CA ASP A 294 1.53 2.41 -12.90
C ASP A 294 2.37 1.22 -12.44
N MET A 295 3.36 0.79 -13.24
CA MET A 295 4.31 -0.26 -12.85
C MET A 295 5.22 0.18 -11.71
N SER A 296 5.73 1.41 -11.76
CA SER A 296 6.53 2.02 -10.69
C SER A 296 5.71 2.13 -9.40
N MET A 297 4.48 2.65 -9.49
CA MET A 297 3.54 2.73 -8.36
C MET A 297 3.28 1.35 -7.75
N SER A 298 2.98 0.33 -8.57
CA SER A 298 2.73 -1.03 -8.08
C SER A 298 3.93 -1.63 -7.34
N ALA A 299 5.15 -1.44 -7.86
CA ALA A 299 6.38 -1.90 -7.22
C ALA A 299 6.63 -1.15 -5.90
N THR A 300 6.42 0.16 -5.89
CA THR A 300 6.53 1.01 -4.71
C THR A 300 5.53 0.64 -3.63
N ILE A 301 4.28 0.33 -3.99
CA ILE A 301 3.25 -0.16 -3.05
C ILE A 301 3.68 -1.51 -2.46
N ALA A 302 4.18 -2.44 -3.29
CA ALA A 302 4.66 -3.73 -2.81
C ALA A 302 5.82 -3.61 -1.81
N ALA A 303 6.81 -2.75 -2.11
CA ALA A 303 7.90 -2.43 -1.21
C ALA A 303 7.39 -1.79 0.10
N SER A 304 6.42 -0.87 -0.01
CA SER A 304 5.77 -0.23 1.14
C SER A 304 5.05 -1.24 2.04
N LEU A 305 4.38 -2.24 1.47
CA LEU A 305 3.72 -3.30 2.24
C LEU A 305 4.73 -4.17 3.00
N GLN A 306 5.85 -4.54 2.37
CA GLN A 306 6.91 -5.30 3.03
C GLN A 306 7.53 -4.51 4.20
N LEU A 307 7.85 -3.23 3.95
CA LEU A 307 8.32 -2.28 4.95
C LEU A 307 7.30 -2.09 6.08
N GLY A 308 6.03 -1.90 5.75
CA GLY A 308 4.97 -1.72 6.74
C GLY A 308 4.83 -2.94 7.66
N ASN A 309 5.01 -4.15 7.14
CA ASN A 309 4.94 -5.38 7.93
C ASN A 309 6.10 -5.49 8.93
N THR A 310 7.34 -5.13 8.54
CA THR A 310 8.47 -5.15 9.48
C THR A 310 8.31 -4.09 10.57
N VAL A 311 7.83 -2.90 10.22
CA VAL A 311 7.54 -1.82 11.19
C VAL A 311 6.41 -2.21 12.13
N LEU A 312 5.28 -2.72 11.61
CA LEU A 312 4.14 -3.14 12.43
C LEU A 312 4.54 -4.25 13.42
N GLY A 313 5.31 -5.25 12.96
CA GLY A 313 5.81 -6.32 13.82
C GLY A 313 6.73 -5.80 14.94
N SER A 314 7.51 -4.75 14.67
CA SER A 314 8.41 -4.15 15.66
C SER A 314 7.64 -3.35 16.72
N LEU A 315 6.53 -2.70 16.34
CA LEU A 315 5.67 -1.96 17.26
C LEU A 315 4.86 -2.87 18.19
N ALA A 316 4.60 -4.12 17.79
CA ALA A 316 3.87 -5.10 18.60
C ALA A 316 4.53 -5.38 19.97
N GLY A 317 5.86 -5.20 20.08
CA GLY A 317 6.59 -5.33 21.34
C GLY A 317 6.50 -4.11 22.26
N ILE A 318 5.96 -2.99 21.78
CA ILE A 318 5.94 -1.70 22.49
C ILE A 318 4.53 -1.32 22.93
N THR A 319 3.54 -1.59 22.07
CA THR A 319 2.13 -1.31 22.35
C THR A 319 1.24 -2.36 21.70
N THR A 320 -0.03 -2.39 22.09
CA THR A 320 -1.03 -3.21 21.42
C THR A 320 -1.16 -2.78 19.97
N LEU A 321 -1.37 -3.74 19.06
CA LEU A 321 -1.70 -3.40 17.68
C LEU A 321 -3.22 -3.25 17.54
N HIS A 322 -3.67 -2.13 16.99
CA HIS A 322 -5.09 -1.95 16.65
C HIS A 322 -5.48 -2.90 15.52
N GLN A 323 -4.59 -3.06 14.54
CA GLN A 323 -4.75 -4.01 13.44
C GLN A 323 -3.53 -4.93 13.37
N LYS A 324 -3.79 -6.24 13.22
CA LYS A 324 -2.72 -7.26 13.17
C LYS A 324 -1.97 -7.30 11.83
N ARG A 325 -2.43 -6.54 10.84
CA ARG A 325 -1.89 -6.48 9.48
C ARG A 325 -1.78 -5.03 9.04
N VAL A 326 -0.90 -4.79 8.06
CA VAL A 326 -0.85 -3.50 7.36
C VAL A 326 -2.15 -3.32 6.59
N GLU A 327 -2.74 -2.14 6.73
CA GLU A 327 -3.93 -1.75 6.00
C GLU A 327 -3.57 -0.82 4.85
N GLN A 328 -4.51 -0.62 3.92
CA GLN A 328 -4.30 0.29 2.80
C GLN A 328 -5.52 1.18 2.59
N ALA A 329 -5.26 2.42 2.20
CA ALA A 329 -6.27 3.38 1.76
C ALA A 329 -5.63 4.51 0.94
N GLY A 330 -6.45 5.42 0.42
CA GLY A 330 -6.02 6.51 -0.46
C GLY A 330 -5.40 7.72 0.27
N PHE A 331 -4.40 7.52 1.12
CA PHE A 331 -3.69 8.60 1.81
C PHE A 331 -2.89 9.45 0.82
N ALA A 332 -3.14 10.75 0.77
CA ALA A 332 -2.48 11.67 -0.16
C ALA A 332 -0.98 11.79 0.10
N VAL A 333 -0.56 11.74 1.37
CA VAL A 333 0.85 11.79 1.79
C VAL A 333 1.65 10.54 1.38
N LEU A 334 0.99 9.45 1.00
CA LEU A 334 1.63 8.20 0.56
C LEU A 334 1.67 8.06 -0.97
N LYS A 335 1.20 9.05 -1.73
CA LYS A 335 1.14 9.01 -3.20
C LYS A 335 2.48 9.39 -3.82
N SER A 336 3.43 8.46 -3.76
CA SER A 336 4.73 8.57 -4.44
C SER A 336 4.96 7.37 -5.37
N PRO A 337 5.30 7.59 -6.66
CA PRO A 337 5.56 6.49 -7.60
C PRO A 337 6.92 5.84 -7.44
N ASP A 338 7.87 6.52 -6.80
CA ASP A 338 9.28 6.17 -6.78
C ASP A 338 9.87 6.06 -5.36
N VAL A 339 9.06 6.32 -4.31
CA VAL A 339 9.50 6.27 -2.91
C VAL A 339 8.56 5.37 -2.09
N PRO A 340 9.03 4.21 -1.57
CA PRO A 340 8.27 3.38 -0.63
C PRO A 340 7.81 4.19 0.57
N SER A 341 6.51 4.21 0.84
CA SER A 341 5.87 5.16 1.75
C SER A 341 4.89 4.45 2.69
N ILE A 342 5.06 4.68 4.00
CA ILE A 342 4.13 4.18 5.03
C ILE A 342 3.61 5.32 5.90
N LEU A 343 2.39 5.18 6.41
CA LEU A 343 1.87 6.01 7.50
C LEU A 343 1.75 5.14 8.75
N VAL A 344 2.29 5.61 9.85
CA VAL A 344 2.28 4.92 11.14
C VAL A 344 1.46 5.68 12.14
N GLU A 345 0.37 5.07 12.58
CA GLU A 345 -0.35 5.50 13.77
C GLU A 345 0.33 4.90 14.99
N THR A 346 0.96 5.75 15.79
CA THR A 346 1.69 5.32 17.00
C THR A 346 0.77 4.94 18.15
N GLY A 347 -0.49 5.39 18.08
CA GLY A 347 -1.59 5.13 19.01
C GLY A 347 -2.72 6.11 18.71
N PHE A 348 -3.82 6.03 19.46
CA PHE A 348 -4.94 6.96 19.27
C PHE A 348 -5.01 8.01 20.38
N ILE A 349 -4.71 9.28 20.10
CA ILE A 349 -4.74 10.32 21.15
C ILE A 349 -6.15 10.54 21.72
N SER A 350 -7.20 10.17 20.98
CA SER A 350 -8.58 10.15 21.50
C SER A 350 -8.81 9.14 22.63
N ASN A 351 -7.96 8.11 22.72
CA ASN A 351 -8.03 7.12 23.77
C ASN A 351 -7.22 7.57 24.98
N VAL A 352 -7.86 7.62 26.15
CA VAL A 352 -7.24 8.13 27.39
C VAL A 352 -5.95 7.39 27.75
N ARG A 353 -5.89 6.07 27.56
CA ARG A 353 -4.70 5.27 27.90
C ARG A 353 -3.58 5.46 26.89
N ASP A 354 -3.91 5.59 25.61
CA ASP A 354 -2.91 5.89 24.58
C ASP A 354 -2.38 7.31 24.77
N SER A 355 -3.24 8.31 24.92
CA SER A 355 -2.85 9.71 25.18
C SER A 355 -1.85 9.82 26.34
N GLN A 356 -2.18 9.18 27.47
CA GLN A 356 -1.30 9.18 28.65
C GLN A 356 0.08 8.56 28.38
N ARG A 357 0.17 7.56 27.50
CA ARG A 357 1.45 6.95 27.13
C ARG A 357 2.20 7.80 26.10
N LEU A 358 1.50 8.24 25.06
CA LEU A 358 2.02 9.00 23.91
C LEU A 358 2.75 10.29 24.31
N VAL A 359 2.36 10.93 25.41
CA VAL A 359 3.04 12.13 25.91
C VAL A 359 4.29 11.87 26.76
N THR A 360 4.57 10.61 27.11
CA THR A 360 5.73 10.30 27.96
C THR A 360 7.00 10.10 27.13
N ALA A 361 8.10 10.71 27.56
CA ALA A 361 9.40 10.57 26.89
C ALA A 361 9.85 9.10 26.77
N ARG A 362 9.57 8.27 27.79
CA ARG A 362 9.88 6.83 27.76
C ARG A 362 9.16 6.12 26.63
N HIS A 363 7.85 6.36 26.45
CA HIS A 363 7.09 5.71 25.40
C HIS A 363 7.47 6.23 24.01
N GLN A 364 7.64 7.54 23.86
CA GLN A 364 8.10 8.15 22.59
C GLN A 364 9.46 7.59 22.15
N GLN A 365 10.40 7.42 23.09
CA GLN A 365 11.69 6.78 22.82
C GLN A 365 11.55 5.31 22.45
N ALA A 366 10.66 4.56 23.12
CA ALA A 366 10.39 3.17 22.79
C ALA A 366 9.80 3.04 21.37
N VAL A 367 8.83 3.88 21.01
CA VAL A 367 8.26 3.94 19.65
C VAL A 367 9.34 4.27 18.63
N ALA A 368 10.13 5.33 18.85
CA ALA A 368 11.21 5.70 17.93
C ALA A 368 12.23 4.57 17.72
N ASN A 369 12.58 3.82 18.78
CA ASN A 369 13.44 2.65 18.67
C ASN A 369 12.78 1.51 17.88
N GLY A 370 11.50 1.22 18.14
CA GLY A 370 10.76 0.20 17.41
C GLY A 370 10.57 0.51 15.93
N LEU A 371 10.33 1.78 15.59
CA LEU A 371 10.33 2.24 14.20
C LEU A 371 11.68 1.95 13.55
N PHE A 372 12.78 2.41 14.17
CA PHE A 372 14.13 2.15 13.68
C PHE A 372 14.42 0.65 13.51
N GLU A 373 14.08 -0.21 14.48
CA GLU A 373 14.26 -1.66 14.35
C GLU A 373 13.49 -2.24 13.16
N GLY A 374 12.27 -1.77 12.92
CA GLY A 374 11.47 -2.17 11.76
C GLY A 374 12.09 -1.75 10.43
N LEU A 375 12.66 -0.54 10.38
CA LEU A 375 13.39 -0.03 9.21
C LEU A 375 14.67 -0.84 8.97
N GLN A 376 15.46 -1.05 10.01
CA GLN A 376 16.71 -1.80 9.94
C GLN A 376 16.45 -3.23 9.44
N ARG A 377 15.47 -3.95 10.01
CA ARG A 377 15.09 -5.30 9.57
C ARG A 377 14.63 -5.34 8.10
N TYR A 378 14.02 -4.27 7.60
CA TYR A 378 13.62 -4.18 6.20
C TYR A 378 14.84 -4.02 5.28
N PHE A 379 15.73 -3.07 5.59
CA PHE A 379 16.90 -2.78 4.77
C PHE A 379 18.00 -3.84 4.89
N GLU A 380 18.06 -4.60 5.99
CA GLU A 380 18.89 -5.81 6.07
C GLU A 380 18.39 -6.92 5.14
N LYS A 381 17.13 -6.91 4.70
CA LYS A 381 16.61 -7.88 3.73
C LYS A 381 16.59 -7.32 2.30
N ASN A 382 16.48 -6.00 2.18
CA ASN A 382 16.30 -5.30 0.91
C ASN A 382 17.20 -4.05 0.86
N PRO A 383 18.53 -4.16 0.96
CA PRO A 383 19.39 -2.99 0.91
C PRO A 383 19.40 -2.40 -0.52
N PRO A 384 19.34 -1.06 -0.68
CA PRO A 384 19.60 -0.44 -1.97
C PRO A 384 20.99 -0.83 -2.45
N ILE A 385 21.13 -1.19 -3.73
CA ILE A 385 22.35 -1.83 -4.26
C ILE A 385 23.61 -1.00 -4.08
N ASP A 386 23.49 0.32 -4.06
CA ASP A 386 24.60 1.26 -3.91
C ASP A 386 24.87 1.67 -2.45
N SER A 387 24.08 1.15 -1.51
CA SER A 387 24.14 1.50 -0.08
C SER A 387 25.29 0.83 0.67
N TYR A 388 25.68 1.41 1.81
CA TYR A 388 26.63 0.80 2.74
C TYR A 388 26.18 -0.60 3.21
N LEU A 389 24.87 -0.82 3.41
CA LEU A 389 24.33 -2.11 3.85
C LEU A 389 24.49 -3.19 2.77
N ALA A 390 24.26 -2.85 1.49
CA ALA A 390 24.48 -3.78 0.38
C ALA A 390 25.95 -4.20 0.31
N TRP A 391 26.87 -3.24 0.38
CA TRP A 391 28.29 -3.54 0.43
C TRP A 391 28.65 -4.47 1.60
N GLN A 392 28.11 -4.21 2.80
CA GLN A 392 28.39 -5.03 3.97
C GLN A 392 27.93 -6.48 3.78
N GLN A 393 26.79 -6.70 3.12
CA GLN A 393 26.31 -8.05 2.79
C GLN A 393 27.21 -8.77 1.80
N GLU A 394 27.65 -8.08 0.74
CA GLU A 394 28.59 -8.64 -0.23
C GLU A 394 29.90 -9.07 0.45
N GLN A 395 30.43 -8.25 1.37
CA GLN A 395 31.64 -8.60 2.12
C GLN A 395 31.44 -9.79 3.05
N GLN A 396 30.24 -9.99 3.61
CA GLN A 396 29.94 -11.16 4.44
C GLN A 396 29.83 -12.43 3.61
N MET A 397 29.17 -12.36 2.45
CA MET A 397 29.06 -13.50 1.53
C MET A 397 30.41 -13.93 0.96
N ALA A 398 31.32 -12.98 0.69
CA ALA A 398 32.66 -13.28 0.18
C ALA A 398 33.58 -13.94 1.24
N ARG A 399 33.18 -13.99 2.51
CA ARG A 399 33.93 -14.61 3.61
C ARG A 399 33.46 -16.02 3.97
N VAL A 400 32.34 -16.47 3.41
CA VAL A 400 31.78 -17.81 3.55
C VAL A 400 32.16 -18.62 2.32
#